data_AF-A0A6C2YNA2-F1
#
_entry.id   AF-A0A6C2YNA2-F1
#
_cell.length_a   1.000
_cell.length_b   1.000
_cell.length_c   1.000
_cell.angle_alpha   90.00
_cell.angle_beta   90.00
_cell.angle_gamma   90.00
#
_symmetry.space_group_name_H-M   'P 1'
#
loop_
_entity.id
_entity.type
_entity.pdbx_description
1 polymer ?
#
loop_
_entity_poly.entity_id
_entity_poly.type
_entity_poly.pdbx_seq_one_letter_code
_entity_poly.pdbx_strand_id
1 'polypeptide(L)'
;MSSYQIPEWLKLRKGDIRQGVTATTRVVMLDGQPQYRLFVTPAGGKFTCAVSLANSGKRLDQGKHYNSVEDAFNGGLTELAQALGWIE
;
A
#
# COMPACT_ATOMS: atom_id res chain seq x y z
N MET A 1 -3.07 -4.89 18.40
CA MET A 1 -1.85 -4.59 17.61
C MET A 1 -2.06 -5.18 16.23
N SER A 2 -2.41 -4.36 15.23
CA SER A 2 -2.60 -4.86 13.85
C SER A 2 -1.22 -5.04 13.20
N SER A 3 -0.69 -6.26 13.28
CA SER A 3 0.58 -6.64 12.65
C SER A 3 0.38 -6.82 11.15
N TYR A 4 0.59 -5.76 10.37
CA TYR A 4 0.70 -5.88 8.93
C TYR A 4 2.02 -6.56 8.59
N GLN A 5 1.93 -7.73 7.95
CA GLN A 5 3.10 -8.52 7.62
C GLN A 5 3.77 -7.92 6.38
N ILE A 6 5.02 -7.45 6.52
CA ILE A 6 5.81 -6.94 5.40
C ILE A 6 6.05 -8.12 4.44
N PRO A 7 5.59 -8.05 3.18
CA PRO A 7 5.77 -9.13 2.22
C PRO A 7 7.24 -9.43 1.96
N GLU A 8 7.58 -10.68 1.64
CA GLU A 8 8.97 -11.08 1.39
C GLU A 8 9.59 -10.32 0.21
N TRP A 9 8.82 -10.09 -0.86
CA TRP A 9 9.27 -9.30 -2.00
C TRP A 9 9.66 -7.86 -1.62
N LEU A 10 9.02 -7.30 -0.59
CA LEU A 10 9.32 -5.96 -0.10
C LEU A 10 10.60 -5.99 0.74
N LYS A 11 10.76 -6.99 1.61
CA LYS A 11 12.00 -7.21 2.38
C LYS A 11 13.22 -7.39 1.51
N LEU A 12 13.11 -8.17 0.42
CA LEU A 12 14.20 -8.39 -0.56
C LEU A 12 14.73 -7.07 -1.16
N ARG A 13 13.88 -6.04 -1.20
CA ARG A 13 14.19 -4.71 -1.76
C ARG A 13 14.50 -3.69 -0.67
N LYS A 14 14.91 -4.15 0.52
CA LYS A 14 15.12 -3.32 1.73
C LYS A 14 13.91 -2.42 2.02
N GLY A 15 12.73 -2.96 1.73
CA GLY A 15 11.48 -2.27 1.85
C GLY A 15 10.88 -2.43 3.23
N ASP A 16 10.25 -1.37 3.71
CA ASP A 16 9.60 -1.30 5.02
C ASP A 16 8.24 -0.63 4.89
N ILE A 17 7.31 -0.93 5.79
CA ILE A 17 5.98 -0.32 5.82
C ILE A 17 5.87 0.50 7.10
N ARG A 18 5.78 1.82 6.93
CA ARG A 18 5.60 2.74 8.05
C ARG A 18 4.19 3.28 8.12
N GLN A 19 3.76 3.59 9.34
CA GLN A 19 2.55 4.36 9.55
C GLN A 19 2.73 5.77 9.00
N GLY A 20 1.76 6.22 8.20
CA GLY A 20 1.72 7.58 7.69
C GLY A 20 1.09 8.56 8.69
N VAL A 21 0.74 9.75 8.20
CA VAL A 21 0.18 10.84 9.02
C VAL A 21 -1.16 10.46 9.67
N THR A 22 -1.95 9.61 9.03
CA THR A 22 -3.23 9.13 9.56
C THR A 22 -3.20 7.63 9.85
N ALA A 23 -4.11 7.17 10.71
CA ALA A 23 -4.23 5.76 11.08
C ALA A 23 -4.49 4.84 9.87
N THR A 24 -5.09 5.35 8.80
CA THR A 24 -5.40 4.63 7.55
C THR A 24 -4.38 4.88 6.43
N THR A 25 -3.37 5.72 6.66
CA THR A 25 -2.25 5.90 5.73
C THR A 25 -1.09 5.01 6.14
N ARG A 26 -0.49 4.38 5.15
CA ARG A 26 0.78 3.66 5.25
C ARG A 26 1.71 4.15 4.14
N VAL A 27 3.00 4.13 4.44
CA VAL A 27 4.03 4.56 3.51
C VAL A 27 4.99 3.41 3.32
N VAL A 28 5.16 2.99 2.07
CA VAL A 28 6.18 2.03 1.69
C VAL A 28 7.49 2.79 1.52
N MET A 29 8.43 2.43 2.37
CA MET A 29 9.80 2.91 2.33
C MET A 29 10.63 1.91 1.53
N LEU A 30 11.52 2.37 0.67
CA LEU A 30 12.59 1.55 0.09
C LEU A 30 13.92 2.24 0.37
N ASP A 31 14.95 1.48 0.77
CA ASP A 31 16.25 2.03 1.16
C ASP A 31 16.13 3.23 2.13
N GLY A 32 15.17 3.16 3.05
CA GLY A 32 14.92 4.20 4.06
C GLY A 32 14.23 5.46 3.54
N GLN A 33 13.79 5.51 2.29
CA GLN A 33 13.08 6.66 1.70
C GLN A 33 11.62 6.34 1.36
N PRO A 34 10.67 7.27 1.56
CA PRO A 34 9.28 7.06 1.19
C PRO A 34 9.13 7.06 -0.32
N GLN A 35 8.72 5.92 -0.88
CA GLN A 35 8.54 5.76 -2.33
C GLN A 35 7.06 5.72 -2.72
N TYR A 36 6.24 5.05 -1.91
CA TYR A 36 4.81 4.90 -2.20
C TYR A 36 3.98 5.15 -0.96
N ARG A 37 2.77 5.66 -1.18
CA ARG A 37 1.76 5.88 -0.16
C ARG A 37 0.55 5.03 -0.46
N LEU A 38 0.14 4.24 0.52
CA LEU A 38 -1.10 3.49 0.53
C LEU A 38 -2.06 4.20 1.47
N PHE A 39 -3.23 4.52 0.98
CA PHE A 39 -4.26 5.20 1.74
C PHE A 39 -5.57 4.45 1.63
N VAL A 40 -5.96 3.81 2.74
CA VAL A 40 -7.22 3.07 2.79
C VAL A 40 -8.36 4.04 3.09
N THR A 41 -9.39 4.03 2.24
CA THR A 41 -10.57 4.89 2.39
C THR A 41 -11.84 4.04 2.30
N PRO A 42 -12.90 4.41 3.03
CA PRO A 42 -14.21 3.81 2.78
C PRO A 42 -14.72 4.24 1.40
N ALA A 43 -15.40 3.32 0.71
CA ALA A 43 -15.99 3.49 -0.61
C ALA A 43 -17.31 2.71 -0.68
N GLY A 44 -18.44 3.38 -0.44
CA GLY A 44 -19.79 2.81 -0.61
C GLY A 44 -20.09 1.58 0.26
N GLY A 45 -19.67 1.59 1.53
CA GLY A 45 -19.83 0.44 2.45
C GLY A 45 -18.74 -0.64 2.31
N LYS A 46 -17.79 -0.45 1.40
CA LYS A 46 -16.56 -1.22 1.26
C LYS A 46 -15.35 -0.33 1.58
N PHE A 47 -14.15 -0.88 1.42
CA PHE A 47 -12.89 -0.16 1.53
C PHE A 47 -12.15 -0.20 0.20
N THR A 48 -11.41 0.86 -0.11
CA THR A 48 -10.50 0.91 -1.26
C THR A 48 -9.13 1.35 -0.79
N CYS A 49 -8.08 1.00 -1.53
CA CYS A 49 -6.72 1.40 -1.23
C CYS A 49 -6.16 2.23 -2.37
N ALA A 50 -6.00 3.52 -2.13
CA ALA A 50 -5.34 4.42 -3.04
C ALA A 50 -3.82 4.23 -2.92
N VAL A 51 -3.18 3.84 -4.02
CA VAL A 51 -1.73 3.66 -4.08
C VAL A 51 -1.18 4.78 -4.93
N SER A 52 -0.24 5.54 -4.39
CA SER A 52 0.33 6.70 -5.09
C SER A 52 1.83 6.81 -4.87
N LEU A 53 2.53 7.36 -5.87
CA LEU A 53 3.94 7.72 -5.73
C LEU A 53 4.09 8.81 -4.67
N ALA A 54 5.00 8.61 -3.70
CA ALA A 54 5.23 9.59 -2.63
C ALA A 54 5.87 10.88 -3.16
N ASN A 55 6.66 10.81 -4.23
CA ASN A 55 7.35 11.96 -4.82
C ASN A 55 6.48 12.77 -5.80
N SER A 56 5.63 12.10 -6.58
CA SER A 56 4.88 12.71 -7.69
C SER A 56 3.36 12.74 -7.44
N GLY A 57 2.85 11.96 -6.47
CA GLY A 57 1.42 11.82 -6.21
C GLY A 57 0.64 11.04 -7.28
N LYS A 58 1.31 10.57 -8.35
CA LYS A 58 0.67 9.76 -9.40
C LYS A 58 0.08 8.48 -8.79
N ARG A 59 -1.19 8.21 -9.10
CA ARG A 59 -1.89 7.00 -8.66
C ARG A 59 -1.48 5.79 -9.49
N LEU A 60 -1.30 4.67 -8.80
CA LEU A 60 -0.94 3.35 -9.33
C LEU A 60 -2.00 2.30 -9.00
N ASP A 61 -2.96 2.62 -8.13
CA ASP A 61 -4.07 1.73 -7.81
C ASP A 61 -5.03 1.57 -8.99
N GLN A 62 -5.69 0.41 -9.06
CA GLN A 62 -6.75 0.11 -10.03
C GLN A 62 -8.15 0.40 -9.46
N GLY A 63 -8.25 1.07 -8.30
CA GLY A 63 -9.53 1.42 -7.68
C GLY A 63 -10.36 0.21 -7.22
N LYS A 64 -9.72 -0.90 -6.82
CA LYS A 64 -10.42 -2.09 -6.33
C LYS A 64 -11.14 -1.82 -5.01
N HIS A 65 -12.21 -2.59 -4.78
CA HIS A 65 -13.02 -2.53 -3.56
C HIS A 65 -12.89 -3.83 -2.77
N TYR A 66 -12.78 -3.69 -1.46
CA TYR A 66 -12.49 -4.75 -0.50
C TYR A 66 -13.47 -4.70 0.67
N ASN A 67 -13.69 -5.82 1.33
CA ASN A 67 -14.68 -5.91 2.41
C ASN A 67 -14.13 -5.39 3.76
N SER A 68 -12.81 -5.29 3.90
CA SER A 68 -12.14 -4.89 5.15
C SER A 68 -10.99 -3.92 4.88
N VAL A 69 -10.58 -3.16 5.90
CA VAL A 69 -9.39 -2.30 5.85
C VAL A 69 -8.13 -3.10 5.58
N GLU A 70 -8.00 -4.27 6.21
CA GLU A 70 -6.84 -5.16 6.06
C GLU A 70 -6.77 -5.75 4.64
N ASP A 71 -7.90 -6.21 4.10
CA ASP A 71 -8.00 -6.66 2.70
C ASP A 71 -7.65 -5.55 1.72
N ALA A 72 -8.14 -4.33 1.96
CA ALA A 72 -7.80 -3.19 1.12
C ALA A 72 -6.30 -2.89 1.14
N PHE A 73 -5.68 -2.94 2.32
CA PHE A 73 -4.25 -2.69 2.43
C PHE A 73 -3.42 -3.76 1.72
N ASN A 74 -3.71 -5.05 1.98
CA ASN A 74 -3.03 -6.16 1.32
C ASN A 74 -3.22 -6.13 -0.20
N GLY A 75 -4.45 -5.88 -0.64
CA GLY A 75 -4.77 -5.75 -2.06
C GLY A 75 -4.04 -4.58 -2.72
N GLY A 76 -3.96 -3.42 -2.07
CA GLY A 76 -3.19 -2.28 -2.57
C GLY A 76 -1.68 -2.56 -2.64
N LEU A 77 -1.12 -3.32 -1.71
CA LEU A 77 0.28 -3.78 -1.78
C LEU A 77 0.50 -4.73 -2.96
N THR A 78 -0.43 -5.65 -3.20
CA THR A 78 -0.40 -6.55 -4.35
C THR A 78 -0.49 -5.77 -5.66
N GLU A 79 -1.42 -4.82 -5.77
CA GLU A 79 -1.56 -3.94 -6.95
C GLU A 79 -0.29 -3.13 -7.20
N LEU A 80 0.34 -2.59 -6.14
CA LEU A 80 1.62 -1.90 -6.23
C LEU A 80 2.70 -2.83 -6.78
N ALA A 81 2.85 -4.03 -6.20
CA ALA A 81 3.87 -4.97 -6.62
C ALA A 81 3.66 -5.43 -8.07
N GLN A 82 2.42 -5.65 -8.49
CA GLN A 82 2.07 -5.95 -9.89
C GLN A 82 2.39 -4.77 -10.82
N ALA A 83 2.02 -3.55 -10.44
CA ALA A 83 2.29 -2.35 -11.22
C ALA A 83 3.81 -2.08 -11.40
N LEU A 84 4.63 -2.54 -10.45
CA LEU A 84 6.08 -2.47 -10.50
C LEU A 84 6.75 -3.70 -11.15
N GLY A 85 5.98 -4.74 -11.49
CA GLY A 85 6.50 -6.01 -12.02
C GLY A 85 7.35 -6.78 -11.01
N TRP A 86 7.04 -6.67 -9.73
CA TRP A 86 7.78 -7.33 -8.64
C TRP A 86 7.22 -8.67 -8.22
N ILE A 87 5.96 -8.91 -8.57
CA ILE A 87 5.26 -10.18 -8.50
C ILE A 87 4.52 -10.37 -9.82
N GLU A 88 4.44 -11.61 -10.29
CA GLU A 88 3.65 -12.02 -11.46
C GLU A 88 2.21 -12.36 -11.06
#